data_AF-A0A167I8B9-F1
#
_entry.id   AF-A0A167I8B9-F1
#
_cell.length_a   1.000
_cell.length_b   1.000
_cell.length_c   1.000
_cell.angle_alpha   90.00
_cell.angle_beta   90.00
_cell.angle_gamma   90.00
#
_symmetry.space_group_name_H-M   'P 1'
#
loop_
_entity.id
_entity.type
_entity.pdbx_description
1 polymer ?
#
loop_
_entity_poly.entity_id
_entity_poly.type
_entity_poly.pdbx_seq_one_letter_code
_entity_poly.pdbx_strand_id
1 'polypeptide(L)'
;MAVSIRGPVLTAALASCLLGACSPTFNWRELRADGAPLVALMPCKPETATRPVPMLGEPTELHMHSCEAGGLTFAVAWAKLDDATKAAEALEQWQAASLASIRVVPGASTGWVMALPGATRVQGVKAQGSDHLGQPLQTQAVYFAQGGWVYQAAVYGPKLPEQATTAFFDGLNLP
;
A
#
# COMPACT_ATOMS: atom_id res chain seq x y z
N MET A 1 -66.11 9.83 -49.05
CA MET A 1 -64.76 10.42 -49.10
C MET A 1 -63.85 9.51 -48.28
N ALA A 2 -62.94 8.82 -48.96
CA ALA A 2 -61.93 7.94 -48.35
C ALA A 2 -60.65 8.73 -48.06
N VAL A 3 -59.90 8.34 -47.01
CA VAL A 3 -58.44 8.50 -46.72
C VAL A 3 -58.28 8.16 -45.23
N SER A 4 -57.28 7.45 -44.70
CA SER A 4 -56.25 6.52 -45.15
C SER A 4 -55.64 5.94 -43.86
N ILE A 5 -55.29 4.66 -43.88
CA ILE A 5 -54.78 3.87 -42.76
C ILE A 5 -53.28 4.17 -42.54
N ARG A 6 -52.85 4.38 -41.29
CA ARG A 6 -51.46 4.16 -40.86
C ARG A 6 -51.44 3.49 -39.49
N GLY A 7 -51.03 2.23 -39.45
CA GLY A 7 -50.82 1.45 -38.23
C GLY A 7 -49.47 1.73 -37.57
N PRO A 8 -48.96 0.80 -36.76
CA PRO A 8 -49.00 0.84 -35.30
C PRO A 8 -47.61 1.09 -34.71
N VAL A 9 -47.52 1.63 -33.49
CA VAL A 9 -46.24 1.63 -32.74
C VAL A 9 -46.51 1.20 -31.30
N LEU A 10 -46.31 -0.10 -31.05
CA LEU A 10 -46.12 -0.65 -29.71
C LEU A 10 -44.89 0.01 -29.08
N THR A 11 -45.11 0.87 -28.09
CA THR A 11 -44.03 1.45 -27.30
C THR A 11 -43.70 0.51 -26.14
N ALA A 12 -42.83 -0.46 -26.39
CA ALA A 12 -42.21 -1.26 -25.34
C ALA A 12 -41.24 -0.36 -24.56
N ALA A 13 -41.62 0.05 -23.36
CA ALA A 13 -40.75 0.78 -22.45
C ALA A 13 -39.67 -0.17 -21.92
N LEU A 14 -38.52 -0.20 -22.58
CA LEU A 14 -37.28 -0.74 -22.01
C LEU A 14 -36.86 0.14 -20.84
N ALA A 15 -37.16 -0.30 -19.61
CA ALA A 15 -36.53 0.19 -18.40
C ALA A 15 -35.08 -0.30 -18.38
N SER A 16 -34.20 0.42 -19.06
CA SER A 16 -32.77 0.17 -19.07
C SER A 16 -32.20 0.33 -17.67
N CYS A 17 -31.76 -0.79 -17.07
CA CYS A 17 -30.98 -0.84 -15.84
C CYS A 17 -29.78 0.11 -15.94
N LEU A 18 -29.84 1.23 -15.23
CA LEU A 18 -28.67 2.01 -14.84
C LEU A 18 -27.93 1.22 -13.75
N LEU A 19 -27.25 0.15 -14.13
CA LEU A 19 -26.17 -0.44 -13.33
C LEU A 19 -25.00 0.55 -13.40
N GLY A 20 -25.10 1.63 -12.62
CA GLY A 20 -23.95 2.43 -12.28
C GLY A 20 -22.95 1.51 -11.62
N ALA A 21 -21.89 1.15 -12.34
CA ALA A 21 -20.75 0.46 -11.78
C ALA A 21 -20.05 1.43 -10.82
N CYS A 22 -20.58 1.53 -9.60
CA CYS A 22 -19.87 2.11 -8.46
C CYS A 22 -18.69 1.18 -8.18
N SER A 23 -17.59 1.32 -8.91
CA SER A 23 -16.34 0.72 -8.47
C SER A 23 -15.94 1.44 -7.18
N PRO A 24 -15.72 0.72 -6.07
CA PRO A 24 -15.24 1.36 -4.86
C PRO A 24 -13.87 1.98 -5.13
N THR A 25 -13.60 3.14 -4.54
CA THR A 25 -12.28 3.83 -4.62
C THR A 25 -11.13 2.89 -4.23
N PHE A 26 -11.40 1.94 -3.32
CA PHE A 26 -10.48 0.89 -2.90
C PHE A 26 -11.07 -0.48 -3.25
N ASN A 27 -10.41 -1.20 -4.15
CA ASN A 27 -10.72 -2.56 -4.57
C ASN A 27 -9.70 -3.52 -3.92
N TRP A 28 -9.96 -3.81 -2.64
CA TRP A 28 -9.09 -4.64 -1.80
C TRP A 28 -8.95 -6.05 -2.36
N ARG A 29 -7.71 -6.48 -2.55
CA ARG A 29 -7.35 -7.81 -3.02
C ARG A 29 -6.18 -8.34 -2.21
N GLU A 30 -6.17 -9.64 -2.01
CA GLU A 30 -5.04 -10.33 -1.41
C GLU A 30 -3.82 -10.26 -2.32
N LEU A 31 -2.67 -10.01 -1.70
CA LEU A 31 -1.34 -10.06 -2.28
C LEU A 31 -0.51 -11.05 -1.47
N ARG A 32 0.21 -11.94 -2.15
CA ARG A 32 1.22 -12.80 -1.52
C ARG A 32 2.59 -12.32 -1.96
N ALA A 33 3.46 -12.06 -1.01
CA ALA A 33 4.83 -11.67 -1.31
C ALA A 33 5.58 -12.85 -1.94
N ASP A 34 6.17 -12.63 -3.11
CA ASP A 34 6.89 -13.67 -3.83
C ASP A 34 8.09 -14.16 -3.00
N GLY A 35 8.09 -15.46 -2.68
CA GLY A 35 9.17 -16.12 -1.94
C GLY A 35 9.26 -15.79 -0.45
N ALA A 36 8.45 -14.87 0.07
CA ALA A 36 8.45 -14.46 1.47
C ALA A 36 7.14 -14.86 2.18
N PRO A 37 7.18 -15.22 3.47
CA PRO A 37 5.99 -15.53 4.27
C PRO A 37 5.24 -14.25 4.65
N LEU A 38 4.68 -13.53 3.67
CA LEU A 38 3.85 -12.36 3.89
C LEU A 38 2.61 -12.39 2.99
N VAL A 39 1.45 -12.19 3.61
CA VAL A 39 0.20 -11.86 2.94
C VAL A 39 -0.18 -10.43 3.31
N ALA A 40 -0.65 -9.67 2.33
CA ALA A 40 -1.11 -8.30 2.49
C ALA A 40 -2.40 -8.04 1.71
N LEU A 41 -3.06 -6.92 2.00
CA LEU A 41 -4.14 -6.40 1.16
C LEU A 41 -3.66 -5.20 0.36
N MET A 42 -3.97 -5.17 -0.93
CA MET A 42 -3.74 -4.00 -1.79
C MET A 42 -5.07 -3.43 -2.27
N PRO A 43 -5.27 -2.10 -2.29
CA PRO A 43 -6.53 -1.49 -2.71
C PRO A 43 -6.73 -1.41 -4.23
N CYS A 44 -5.75 -1.85 -4.99
CA CYS A 44 -5.75 -1.85 -6.45
C CYS A 44 -4.83 -2.97 -6.96
N LYS A 45 -4.80 -3.18 -8.29
CA LYS A 45 -3.79 -4.04 -8.89
C LYS A 45 -2.41 -3.41 -8.66
N PRO A 46 -1.48 -4.08 -7.97
CA PRO A 46 -0.15 -3.54 -7.75
C PRO A 46 0.71 -3.62 -9.01
N GLU A 47 1.56 -2.62 -9.16
CA GLU A 47 2.76 -2.68 -9.97
C GLU A 47 3.87 -3.34 -9.15
N THR A 48 4.75 -4.05 -9.83
CA THR A 48 5.88 -4.77 -9.22
C THR A 48 7.18 -4.11 -9.62
N ALA A 49 8.05 -3.90 -8.65
CA ALA A 49 9.42 -3.44 -8.86
C ALA A 49 10.38 -4.26 -8.02
N THR A 50 11.49 -4.69 -8.63
CA THR A 50 12.60 -5.35 -7.95
C THR A 50 13.87 -4.59 -8.27
N ARG A 51 14.65 -4.23 -7.25
CA ARG A 51 15.97 -3.59 -7.46
C ARG A 51 16.91 -3.88 -6.29
N PRO A 52 18.23 -3.91 -6.54
CA PRO A 52 19.19 -3.87 -5.44
C PRO A 52 19.12 -2.52 -4.72
N VAL A 53 19.14 -2.55 -3.39
CA VAL A 53 19.26 -1.37 -2.52
C VAL A 53 20.39 -1.58 -1.51
N PRO A 54 21.10 -0.52 -1.10
CA PRO A 54 22.05 -0.63 0.00
C PRO A 54 21.28 -0.89 1.29
N MET A 55 21.52 -2.03 1.92
CA MET A 55 20.98 -2.40 3.23
C MET A 55 22.13 -2.93 4.07
N LEU A 56 22.39 -2.32 5.24
CA LEU A 56 23.55 -2.64 6.07
C LEU A 56 24.91 -2.49 5.32
N GLY A 57 24.96 -1.60 4.33
CA GLY A 57 26.14 -1.38 3.49
C GLY A 57 26.28 -2.34 2.30
N GLU A 58 25.46 -3.38 2.22
CA GLU A 58 25.54 -4.40 1.17
C GLU A 58 24.38 -4.27 0.17
N PRO A 59 24.58 -4.61 -1.11
CA PRO A 59 23.50 -4.65 -2.09
C PRO A 59 22.55 -5.81 -1.78
N THR A 60 21.33 -5.48 -1.34
CA THR A 60 20.27 -6.45 -1.04
C THR A 60 19.13 -6.30 -2.05
N GLU A 61 18.64 -7.40 -2.60
CA GLU A 61 17.48 -7.37 -3.50
C GLU A 61 16.22 -6.99 -2.73
N LEU A 62 15.61 -5.86 -3.11
CA LEU A 62 14.35 -5.37 -2.56
C LEU A 62 13.24 -5.60 -3.57
N HIS A 63 12.23 -6.35 -3.16
CA HIS A 63 10.97 -6.51 -3.88
C HIS A 63 9.95 -5.51 -3.37
N MET A 64 9.15 -4.94 -4.26
CA MET A 64 8.13 -3.98 -3.91
C MET A 64 6.89 -4.16 -4.79
N HIS A 65 5.74 -4.15 -4.13
CA HIS A 65 4.45 -3.98 -4.74
C HIS A 65 3.86 -2.64 -4.31
N SER A 66 3.42 -1.83 -5.26
CA SER A 66 2.78 -0.54 -4.97
C SER A 66 1.61 -0.26 -5.89
N CYS A 67 0.63 0.50 -5.41
CA CYS A 67 -0.44 1.01 -6.26
C CYS A 67 -1.02 2.32 -5.72
N GLU A 68 -1.65 3.07 -6.62
CA GLU A 68 -2.32 4.33 -6.29
C GLU A 68 -3.84 4.16 -6.32
N ALA A 69 -4.49 4.53 -5.21
CA ALA A 69 -5.94 4.50 -5.07
C ALA A 69 -6.41 5.64 -4.16
N GLY A 70 -7.47 6.34 -4.56
CA GLY A 70 -8.05 7.43 -3.75
C GLY A 70 -7.10 8.58 -3.45
N GLY A 71 -6.12 8.85 -4.32
CA GLY A 71 -5.09 9.88 -4.10
C GLY A 71 -4.02 9.50 -3.07
N LEU A 72 -3.91 8.22 -2.75
CA LEU A 72 -2.92 7.65 -1.84
C LEU A 72 -2.06 6.63 -2.58
N THR A 73 -0.80 6.54 -2.19
CA THR A 73 0.10 5.47 -2.63
C THR A 73 0.23 4.44 -1.51
N PHE A 74 -0.08 3.19 -1.81
CA PHE A 74 0.11 2.05 -0.92
C PHE A 74 1.30 1.23 -1.41
N ALA A 75 2.18 0.84 -0.50
CA ALA A 75 3.36 0.06 -0.83
C ALA A 75 3.62 -1.04 0.20
N VAL A 76 3.93 -2.24 -0.29
CA VAL A 76 4.45 -3.37 0.47
C VAL A 76 5.79 -3.77 -0.14
N ALA A 77 6.84 -3.79 0.65
CA ALA A 77 8.18 -4.13 0.21
C ALA A 77 8.84 -5.13 1.16
N TRP A 78 9.71 -5.98 0.63
CA TRP A 78 10.42 -6.99 1.42
C TRP A 78 11.78 -7.33 0.84
N ALA A 79 12.67 -7.75 1.72
CA ALA A 79 14.02 -8.19 1.39
C ALA A 79 14.43 -9.34 2.32
N LYS A 80 15.30 -10.22 1.83
CA LYS A 80 15.94 -11.26 2.63
C LYS A 80 17.31 -10.80 3.07
N LEU A 81 17.58 -10.87 4.36
CA LEU A 81 18.90 -10.64 4.92
C LEU A 81 19.71 -11.94 4.88
N ASP A 82 21.01 -11.80 4.63
CA ASP A 82 21.97 -12.90 4.78
C ASP A 82 22.16 -13.29 6.26
N ASP A 83 22.06 -12.30 7.16
CA ASP A 83 22.17 -12.47 8.60
C ASP A 83 20.91 -11.94 9.30
N ALA A 84 20.06 -12.87 9.77
CA ALA A 84 18.82 -12.56 10.47
C ALA A 84 19.05 -11.80 11.80
N THR A 85 20.24 -11.90 12.40
CA THR A 85 20.54 -11.19 13.66
C THR A 85 20.61 -9.68 13.48
N LYS A 86 20.84 -9.22 12.24
CA LYS A 86 20.90 -7.80 11.89
C LYS A 86 19.55 -7.18 11.52
N ALA A 87 18.44 -7.93 11.66
CA ALA A 87 17.12 -7.46 11.28
C ALA A 87 16.73 -6.13 11.97
N ALA A 88 17.04 -5.97 13.26
CA ALA A 88 16.72 -4.73 13.97
C ALA A 88 17.44 -3.52 13.37
N GLU A 89 18.74 -3.63 13.14
CA GLU A 89 19.56 -2.59 12.52
C GLU A 89 19.11 -2.29 11.08
N ALA A 90 18.79 -3.32 10.30
CA ALA A 90 18.31 -3.16 8.93
C ALA A 90 17.00 -2.37 8.87
N LEU A 91 16.03 -2.70 9.74
CA LEU A 91 14.76 -1.98 9.83
C LEU A 91 14.95 -0.52 10.25
N GLU A 92 15.85 -0.25 11.20
CA GLU A 92 16.14 1.12 11.65
C GLU A 92 16.77 1.96 10.54
N GLN A 93 17.78 1.42 9.83
CA GLN A 93 18.40 2.09 8.69
C GLN A 93 17.41 2.31 7.55
N TRP A 94 16.59 1.30 7.24
CA TRP A 94 15.59 1.39 6.19
C TRP A 94 14.49 2.41 6.55
N GLN A 95 14.05 2.46 7.79
CA GLN A 95 13.11 3.49 8.26
C GLN A 95 13.71 4.88 8.07
N ALA A 96 14.94 5.11 8.53
CA ALA A 96 15.61 6.40 8.37
C ALA A 96 15.75 6.82 6.89
N ALA A 97 16.19 5.90 6.02
CA ALA A 97 16.31 6.15 4.59
C ALA A 97 14.96 6.45 3.92
N SER A 98 13.89 5.74 4.32
CA SER A 98 12.53 5.97 3.81
C SER A 98 12.03 7.37 4.17
N LEU A 99 12.18 7.78 5.44
CA LEU A 99 11.78 9.09 5.92
C LEU A 99 12.59 10.22 5.24
N ALA A 100 13.88 10.00 5.01
CA ALA A 100 14.72 10.93 4.27
C ALA A 100 14.26 11.10 2.81
N SER A 101 13.79 10.03 2.16
CA SER A 101 13.33 10.09 0.76
C SER A 101 12.12 11.00 0.55
N ILE A 102 11.28 11.15 1.59
CA ILE A 102 10.15 12.08 1.63
C ILE A 102 10.47 13.35 2.43
N ARG A 103 11.75 13.68 2.63
CA ARG A 103 12.23 14.93 3.26
C ARG A 103 11.62 15.21 4.63
N VAL A 104 11.35 14.16 5.42
CA VAL A 104 10.95 14.33 6.82
C VAL A 104 12.10 14.95 7.60
N VAL A 105 11.81 15.98 8.40
CA VAL A 105 12.80 16.60 9.28
C VAL A 105 13.31 15.56 10.28
N PRO A 106 14.62 15.41 10.51
CA PRO A 106 15.15 14.46 11.49
C PRO A 106 14.50 14.62 12.86
N GLY A 107 14.01 13.52 13.44
CA GLY A 107 13.28 13.51 14.71
C GLY A 107 11.80 13.92 14.63
N ALA A 108 11.32 14.44 13.50
CA ALA A 108 9.91 14.79 13.29
C ALA A 108 9.06 13.58 12.84
N SER A 109 9.21 12.47 13.56
CA SER A 109 8.41 11.25 13.37
C SER A 109 7.87 10.78 14.71
N THR A 110 6.69 10.19 14.69
CA THR A 110 6.01 9.66 15.88
C THR A 110 5.82 8.17 15.72
N GLY A 111 6.06 7.42 16.80
CA GLY A 111 5.77 6.00 16.83
C GLY A 111 4.25 5.75 16.87
N TRP A 112 3.80 4.64 16.31
CA TRP A 112 2.46 4.11 16.56
C TRP A 112 2.51 2.61 16.84
N VAL A 113 1.58 2.15 17.66
CA VAL A 113 1.56 0.76 18.13
C VAL A 113 0.76 -0.09 17.15
N MET A 114 1.37 -1.18 16.69
CA MET A 114 0.73 -2.23 15.92
C MET A 114 1.25 -3.57 16.46
N ALA A 115 0.35 -4.54 16.61
CA ALA A 115 0.73 -5.92 16.86
C ALA A 115 0.63 -6.68 15.54
N LEU A 116 1.65 -7.48 15.23
CA LEU A 116 1.63 -8.39 14.09
C LEU A 116 2.07 -9.76 14.58
N PRO A 117 1.13 -10.70 14.79
CA PRO A 117 1.47 -12.08 15.15
C PRO A 117 2.48 -12.68 14.17
N GLY A 118 3.42 -13.46 14.69
CA GLY A 118 4.51 -14.04 13.89
C GLY A 118 5.72 -13.13 13.67
N ALA A 119 5.59 -11.81 13.86
CA ALA A 119 6.73 -10.90 13.73
C ALA A 119 7.64 -10.96 14.97
N THR A 120 8.95 -11.01 14.75
CA THR A 120 9.97 -10.91 15.81
C THR A 120 10.25 -9.46 16.20
N ARG A 121 9.96 -8.53 15.29
CA ARG A 121 10.09 -7.08 15.49
C ARG A 121 9.01 -6.37 14.72
N VAL A 122 8.44 -5.31 15.31
CA VAL A 122 7.47 -4.42 14.67
C VAL A 122 7.77 -2.99 15.11
N GLN A 123 7.83 -2.06 14.17
CA GLN A 123 8.12 -0.64 14.39
C GLN A 123 7.17 0.18 13.52
N GLY A 124 6.16 0.78 14.15
CA GLY A 124 5.22 1.68 13.46
C GLY A 124 5.71 3.12 13.52
N VAL A 125 5.68 3.82 12.38
CA VAL A 125 6.02 5.25 12.28
C VAL A 125 4.94 6.05 11.54
N LYS A 126 4.69 7.27 12.00
CA LYS A 126 3.92 8.32 11.32
C LYS A 126 4.78 9.55 11.20
N ALA A 127 4.79 10.18 10.02
CA ALA A 127 5.57 11.39 9.78
C ALA A 127 4.93 12.28 8.71
N GLN A 128 5.42 13.52 8.64
CA GLN A 128 5.08 14.49 7.61
C GLN A 128 6.36 15.02 6.98
N GLY A 129 6.36 15.14 5.66
CA GLY A 129 7.46 15.66 4.88
C GLY A 129 6.94 16.26 3.58
N SER A 130 7.70 16.10 2.50
CA SER A 130 7.32 16.59 1.19
C SER A 130 7.82 15.70 0.06
N ASP A 131 6.99 15.58 -0.98
CA ASP A 131 7.33 14.84 -2.19
C ASP A 131 8.43 15.53 -3.02
N HIS A 132 8.77 14.92 -4.16
CA HIS A 132 9.78 15.44 -5.10
C HIS A 132 9.47 16.82 -5.70
N LEU A 133 8.22 17.26 -5.64
CA LEU A 133 7.75 18.57 -6.11
C LEU A 133 7.61 19.57 -4.95
N GLY A 134 8.00 19.18 -3.72
CA GLY A 134 7.89 20.02 -2.53
C GLY A 134 6.48 20.10 -1.95
N GLN A 135 5.54 19.26 -2.40
CA GLN A 135 4.18 19.24 -1.88
C GLN A 135 4.11 18.50 -0.54
N PRO A 136 3.27 18.95 0.42
CA PRO A 136 3.10 18.26 1.69
C PRO A 136 2.69 16.80 1.50
N LEU A 137 3.43 15.90 2.18
CA LEU A 137 3.20 14.46 2.10
C LEU A 137 3.20 13.87 3.51
N GLN A 138 2.15 13.13 3.84
CA GLN A 138 2.07 12.34 5.07
C GLN A 138 2.43 10.89 4.79
N THR A 139 3.01 10.22 5.78
CA THR A 139 3.20 8.77 5.76
C THR A 139 2.75 8.13 7.07
N GLN A 140 2.14 6.96 6.95
CA GLN A 140 2.02 5.98 8.02
C GLN A 140 2.63 4.69 7.49
N ALA A 141 3.58 4.13 8.23
CA ALA A 141 4.28 2.92 7.84
C ALA A 141 4.51 1.99 9.03
N VAL A 142 4.71 0.71 8.74
CA VAL A 142 5.18 -0.30 9.67
C VAL A 142 6.34 -1.06 9.05
N TYR A 143 7.38 -1.25 9.85
CA TYR A 143 8.59 -2.01 9.54
C TYR A 143 8.61 -3.22 10.45
N PHE A 144 8.79 -4.42 9.90
CA PHE A 144 8.72 -5.64 10.69
C PHE A 144 9.61 -6.73 10.13
N ALA A 145 9.89 -7.74 10.95
CA ALA A 145 10.75 -8.86 10.58
C ALA A 145 10.15 -10.20 11.02
N GLN A 146 10.45 -11.26 10.26
CA GLN A 146 10.19 -12.65 10.60
C GLN A 146 11.33 -13.52 10.07
N GLY A 147 12.06 -14.19 10.96
CA GLY A 147 13.28 -14.91 10.58
C GLY A 147 14.30 -13.99 9.90
N GLY A 148 14.79 -14.38 8.72
CA GLY A 148 15.70 -13.56 7.91
C GLY A 148 15.02 -12.56 6.97
N TRP A 149 13.69 -12.42 7.03
CA TRP A 149 12.95 -11.47 6.19
C TRP A 149 12.68 -10.17 6.92
N VAL A 150 12.87 -9.06 6.20
CA VAL A 150 12.49 -7.71 6.62
C VAL A 150 11.47 -7.14 5.66
N TYR A 151 10.51 -6.39 6.20
CA TYR A 151 9.34 -5.92 5.49
C TYR A 151 9.06 -4.44 5.80
N GLN A 152 8.46 -3.76 4.84
CA GLN A 152 7.84 -2.45 4.99
C GLN A 152 6.43 -2.51 4.39
N ALA A 153 5.45 -1.98 5.12
CA ALA A 153 4.15 -1.62 4.57
C ALA A 153 3.91 -0.14 4.86
N ALA A 154 3.60 0.66 3.84
CA ALA A 154 3.50 2.11 3.96
C ALA A 154 2.36 2.68 3.11
N VAL A 155 1.73 3.73 3.64
CA VAL A 155 0.75 4.56 2.95
C VAL A 155 1.27 5.99 2.89
N TYR A 156 1.21 6.60 1.72
CA TYR A 156 1.61 7.99 1.47
C TYR A 156 0.46 8.78 0.85
N GLY A 157 0.38 10.06 1.17
CA GLY A 157 -0.59 10.96 0.56
C GLY A 157 -0.70 12.31 1.27
N PRO A 158 -1.45 13.27 0.72
CA PRO A 158 -1.61 14.60 1.33
C PRO A 158 -2.33 14.55 2.68
N LYS A 159 -3.21 13.57 2.86
CA LYS A 159 -3.93 13.26 4.10
C LYS A 159 -4.27 11.78 4.12
N LEU A 160 -4.07 11.11 5.24
CA LEU A 160 -4.33 9.67 5.37
C LEU A 160 -5.69 9.45 6.06
N PRO A 161 -6.72 8.94 5.37
CA PRO A 161 -7.98 8.55 5.99
C PRO A 161 -7.78 7.31 6.85
N GLU A 162 -8.25 7.34 8.10
CA GLU A 162 -8.12 6.23 9.05
C GLU A 162 -8.72 4.92 8.49
N GLN A 163 -9.89 4.99 7.85
CA GLN A 163 -10.51 3.81 7.24
C GLN A 163 -9.58 3.10 6.23
N ALA A 164 -8.85 3.86 5.42
CA ALA A 164 -7.97 3.32 4.39
C ALA A 164 -6.69 2.74 4.99
N THR A 165 -6.11 3.41 6.00
CA THR A 165 -4.91 2.92 6.68
C THR A 165 -5.22 1.69 7.54
N THR A 166 -6.32 1.69 8.30
CA THR A 166 -6.76 0.53 9.08
C THR A 166 -6.96 -0.69 8.20
N ALA A 167 -7.73 -0.59 7.11
CA ALA A 167 -7.97 -1.72 6.21
C ALA A 167 -6.67 -2.28 5.59
N PHE A 168 -5.70 -1.40 5.29
CA PHE A 168 -4.40 -1.81 4.75
C PHE A 168 -3.53 -2.53 5.80
N PHE A 169 -3.40 -1.97 7.00
CA PHE A 169 -2.54 -2.55 8.04
C PHE A 169 -3.15 -3.80 8.70
N ASP A 170 -4.47 -3.86 8.88
CA ASP A 170 -5.18 -5.05 9.37
C ASP A 170 -5.11 -6.22 8.36
N GLY A 171 -4.83 -5.91 7.09
CA GLY A 171 -4.63 -6.89 6.03
C GLY A 171 -3.27 -7.60 6.05
N LEU A 172 -2.34 -7.18 6.91
CA LEU A 172 -1.01 -7.80 7.03
C LEU A 172 -1.09 -9.10 7.83
N ASN A 173 -0.53 -10.17 7.28
CA ASN A 173 -0.48 -11.46 7.94
C ASN A 173 0.84 -12.18 7.64
N LEU A 174 1.48 -12.69 8.70
CA LEU A 174 2.64 -13.57 8.63
C LEU A 174 2.17 -14.99 8.98
N PRO A 175 2.05 -15.90 7.99
CA PRO A 175 1.60 -17.27 8.22
C PRO A 175 2.61 -18.12 9.00
#